data_AF-A0A8J7MHB2-F1
#
_entry.id   AF-A0A8J7MHB2-F1
#
_cell.length_a   1.000
_cell.length_b   1.000
_cell.length_c   1.000
_cell.angle_alpha   90.00
_cell.angle_beta   90.00
_cell.angle_gamma   90.00
#
_symmetry.space_group_name_H-M   'P 1'
#
loop_
_entity.id
_entity.type
_entity.pdbx_description
1 polymer ?
#
loop_
_entity_poly.entity_id
_entity_poly.type
_entity_poly.pdbx_seq_one_letter_code
_entity_poly.pdbx_strand_id
1 'polypeptide(L)' 'MGFSYAIQPPVFLGHYWLKRAPNLYRNNICCLDYSIAKNGFLCAYRFSGERQLFHGNLVYV' A
#
# COMPACT_ATOMS: atom_id res chain seq x y z
N MET A 1 28.37 -16.84 8.94
CA MET A 1 27.37 -17.17 7.90
C MET A 1 26.22 -16.20 8.06
N GLY A 2 26.16 -15.13 7.26
CA GLY A 2 25.11 -14.12 7.37
C GLY A 2 23.95 -14.47 6.44
N PHE A 3 22.77 -14.73 6.99
CA PHE A 3 21.55 -14.82 6.18
C PHE A 3 21.25 -13.41 5.66
N SER A 4 21.52 -13.16 4.38
CA SER A 4 21.00 -11.97 3.72
C SER A 4 19.49 -12.14 3.62
N TYR A 5 18.73 -11.43 4.45
CA TYR A 5 17.28 -11.35 4.29
C TYR A 5 17.00 -10.79 2.90
N ALA A 6 16.48 -11.62 2.01
CA ALA A 6 16.15 -11.21 0.66
C ALA A 6 15.19 -10.01 0.73
N ILE A 7 15.52 -8.95 -0.03
CA ILE A 7 14.68 -7.76 -0.15
C ILE A 7 13.29 -8.22 -0.65
N GLN A 8 12.27 -7.99 0.18
CA GLN A 8 10.90 -8.43 -0.10
C GLN A 8 10.26 -7.57 -1.21
N PRO A 9 9.43 -8.17 -2.09
CA PRO A 9 8.77 -7.42 -3.15
C PRO A 9 7.70 -6.46 -2.60
N PRO A 10 7.33 -5.41 -3.36
CA PRO A 10 6.14 -4.62 -3.10
C PRO A 10 4.88 -5.48 -3.18
N VAL A 11 3.96 -5.30 -2.23
CA VAL A 11 2.67 -5.99 -2.15
C VAL A 11 1.56 -4.96 -2.08
N PHE A 12 0.67 -5.02 -3.06
CA PHE A 12 -0.58 -4.25 -3.09
C PHE A 12 -1.73 -5.21 -2.80
N LEU A 13 -2.61 -4.82 -1.88
CA LEU A 13 -3.71 -5.67 -1.44
C LEU A 13 -5.02 -4.89 -1.31
N GLY A 14 -6.13 -5.63 -1.28
CA GLY A 14 -7.48 -5.11 -1.04
C GLY A 14 -8.27 -6.05 -0.13
N HIS A 15 -9.59 -6.10 -0.28
CA HIS A 15 -10.54 -6.99 0.42
C HIS A 15 -10.85 -6.65 1.88
N TYR A 16 -9.96 -5.96 2.59
CA TYR A 16 -10.10 -5.73 4.04
C TYR A 16 -11.03 -4.57 4.43
N TRP A 17 -11.63 -3.86 3.47
CA TRP A 17 -12.60 -2.78 3.73
C TRP A 17 -12.14 -1.84 4.86
N LEU A 18 -10.94 -1.31 4.71
CA LEU A 18 -10.37 -0.46 5.73
C LEU A 18 -11.14 0.85 5.81
N LYS A 19 -11.20 1.43 7.01
CA LYS A 19 -11.99 2.65 7.29
C LYS A 19 -11.14 3.82 7.79
N ARG A 20 -9.82 3.64 7.93
CA ARG A 20 -8.89 4.68 8.36
C ARG A 20 -8.32 5.41 7.15
N ALA A 21 -7.67 6.55 7.37
CA ALA A 21 -6.96 7.25 6.31
C ALA A 21 -5.95 6.31 5.62
N PRO A 22 -5.85 6.34 4.27
CA PRO A 22 -4.91 5.51 3.53
C PRO A 22 -3.47 5.71 3.95
N ASN A 23 -2.73 4.61 4.13
CA ASN A 23 -1.36 4.64 4.59
C ASN A 23 -0.57 3.42 4.11
N LEU A 24 0.75 3.54 4.04
CA LEU A 24 1.65 2.41 3.88
C LEU A 24 1.71 1.63 5.21
N TYR A 25 1.47 0.32 5.14
CA TYR A 25 1.53 -0.56 6.32
C TYR A 25 2.95 -0.99 6.65
N ARG A 26 3.76 -1.14 5.61
CA ARG A 26 5.22 -1.32 5.66
C ARG A 26 5.82 -0.63 4.45
N ASN A 27 7.15 -0.50 4.44
CA ASN A 27 7.90 -0.01 3.29
C ASN A 27 7.69 -0.83 2.01
N ASN A 28 7.06 -2.01 2.06
CA ASN A 28 6.72 -2.80 0.88
C ASN A 28 5.23 -3.22 0.84
N ILE A 29 4.36 -2.69 1.71
CA ILE A 29 2.94 -3.11 1.77
C ILE A 29 2.01 -1.91 1.76
N CYS A 30 1.08 -1.89 0.81
CA CYS A 30 0.03 -0.89 0.70
C CYS A 30 -1.33 -1.55 0.45
N CYS A 31 -2.33 -1.25 1.27
CA CYS A 31 -3.72 -1.59 0.96
C CYS A 31 -4.31 -0.47 0.09
N LEU A 32 -5.17 -0.82 -0.87
CA LEU A 32 -5.90 0.14 -1.71
C LEU A 32 -7.42 0.05 -1.54
N ASP A 33 -7.90 -0.85 -0.68
CA ASP A 33 -9.32 -1.04 -0.41
C ASP A 33 -9.75 -0.34 0.87
N TYR A 34 -10.19 0.90 0.70
CA TYR A 34 -10.70 1.76 1.76
C TYR A 34 -12.21 1.97 1.67
N SER A 35 -12.95 0.95 1.22
CA SER A 35 -14.41 0.92 1.32
C SER A 35 -15.12 2.11 0.67
N ILE A 36 -14.72 2.54 -0.54
CA ILE A 36 -15.38 3.67 -1.24
C ILE A 36 -16.90 3.47 -1.36
N ALA A 37 -17.36 2.23 -1.58
CA ALA A 37 -18.78 1.87 -1.62
C ALA A 37 -19.50 2.01 -0.25
N LYS A 38 -18.76 2.26 0.83
CA LYS A 38 -19.26 2.46 2.20
C LYS A 38 -18.73 3.77 2.81
N ASN A 39 -18.69 4.83 1.99
CA ASN A 39 -18.33 6.18 2.42
C ASN A 39 -16.88 6.32 2.93
N GLY A 40 -15.99 5.45 2.45
CA GLY A 40 -14.55 5.60 2.63
C GLY A 40 -13.87 6.23 1.41
N PHE A 41 -12.59 5.94 1.20
CA PHE A 41 -11.76 6.65 0.20
C PHE A 41 -11.54 5.84 -1.07
N LEU A 42 -11.50 6.53 -2.22
CA LEU A 42 -11.03 5.93 -3.48
C LEU A 42 -9.52 6.09 -3.53
N CYS A 43 -8.78 4.98 -3.45
CA CYS A 43 -7.33 4.99 -3.29
C CYS A 43 -6.61 4.39 -4.50
N ALA A 44 -5.46 4.97 -4.85
CA ALA A 44 -4.55 4.43 -5.85
C ALA A 44 -3.09 4.66 -5.45
N TYR A 45 -2.21 3.77 -5.89
CA TYR A 45 -0.77 3.93 -5.73
C TYR A 45 -0.10 3.99 -7.11
N ARG A 46 0.70 5.04 -7.34
CA ARG A 46 1.48 5.19 -8.58
C ARG A 46 2.78 4.41 -8.50
N PHE A 47 2.75 3.16 -8.94
CA PHE A 47 3.93 2.31 -8.99
C PHE A 47 4.85 2.68 -10.17
N SER A 48 6.14 2.87 -9.88
CA SER A 48 7.19 3.26 -10.82
C SER A 48 8.35 2.24 -10.87
N GLY A 49 8.15 1.02 -10.35
CA GLY A 49 9.19 -0.03 -10.29
C GLY A 49 10.06 -0.01 -9.03
N GLU A 50 9.72 0.83 -8.05
CA GLU A 50 10.45 0.95 -6.80
C GLU A 50 10.32 -0.29 -5.90
N ARG A 51 11.39 -0.64 -5.17
CA ARG A 51 11.34 -1.75 -4.21
C ARG A 51 10.79 -1.35 -2.84
N GLN A 52 10.84 -0.06 -2.51
CA GLN A 52 10.24 0.49 -1.31
C GLN A 52 9.18 1.50 -1.71
N LEU A 53 7.98 1.31 -1.18
CA LEU A 53 6.84 2.18 -1.40
C LEU A 53 7.08 3.54 -0.75
N PHE A 54 6.60 4.59 -1.41
CA PHE A 54 6.74 5.98 -1.00
C PHE A 54 5.37 6.60 -0.77
N HIS A 55 5.19 7.26 0.38
CA HIS A 55 3.92 7.90 0.73
C HIS A 55 3.42 8.89 -0.32
N GLY A 56 4.31 9.64 -0.97
CA GLY A 56 3.92 10.58 -2.02
C GLY A 56 3.41 9.96 -3.32
N ASN A 57 3.52 8.62 -3.46
CA ASN A 57 2.90 7.89 -4.58
C ASN A 57 1.52 7.32 -4.22
N LEU A 58 1.09 7.39 -2.95
CA LEU A 58 -0.26 7.02 -2.52
C LEU A 58 -1.19 8.24 -2.61
N VAL A 59 -2.23 8.14 -3.42
CA VAL A 59 -3.24 9.18 -3.64
C VAL A 59 -4.63 8.66 -3.33
N TYR A 60 -5.46 9.50 -2.74
CA TYR A 60 -6.85 9.16 -2.44
C TYR A 60 -7.76 10.39 -2.44
N VAL A 61 -9.05 10.17 -2.73
CA VAL A 61 -10.13 11.16 -2.70
C VAL A 61 -11.30 10.68 -1.85
#